data_AF-A0A947BNU7-F1
#
_entry.id   AF-A0A947BNU7-F1
#
_cell.length_a   1.000
_cell.length_b   1.000
_cell.length_c   1.000
_cell.angle_alpha   90.00
_cell.angle_beta   90.00
_cell.angle_gamma   90.00
#
_symmetry.space_group_name_H-M   'P 1'
#
loop_
_entity.id
_entity.type
_entity.pdbx_description
1 polymer ?
#
loop_
_entity_poly.entity_id
_entity_poly.type
_entity_poly.pdbx_seq_one_letter_code
_entity_poly.pdbx_strand_id
1 'polypeptide(L)'
;AIISVLNGVTQIGQYNVVVIDRGKQNGLEVGDVLHIKRRGETILDDISPERGDTVKLPDEDAGLLMVFRTFDRVSFGIVMHATRAMHVLDKVSSVQ
;
A
#
# COMPACT_ATOMS: atom_id res chain seq x y z
N ALA A 1 4.91 -4.32 -0.64
CA ALA A 1 4.47 -3.17 0.16
C ALA A 1 5.15 -1.88 -0.30
N ILE A 2 4.55 -0.75 0.06
CA ILE A 2 5.21 0.55 -0.04
C ILE A 2 6.30 0.62 1.03
N ILE A 3 7.52 0.97 0.66
CA ILE A 3 8.67 1.01 1.59
C ILE A 3 9.19 2.43 1.83
N SER A 4 8.83 3.38 0.97
CA SER A 4 9.20 4.78 1.13
C SER A 4 8.29 5.68 0.30
N VAL A 5 8.19 6.94 0.71
CA VAL A 5 7.56 8.02 -0.04
C VAL A 5 8.57 9.14 -0.24
N LEU A 6 8.67 9.65 -1.46
CA LEU A 6 9.57 10.76 -1.74
C LEU A 6 9.07 12.02 -1.01
N ASN A 7 10.01 12.83 -0.53
CA ASN A 7 9.78 14.04 0.26
C ASN A 7 9.34 13.82 1.73
N GLY A 8 9.37 12.57 2.23
CA GLY A 8 9.35 12.31 3.68
C GLY A 8 8.03 12.63 4.40
N VAL A 9 6.91 12.65 3.67
CA VAL A 9 5.58 12.82 4.28
C VAL A 9 5.15 11.57 5.07
N THR A 10 4.47 11.77 6.19
CA THR A 10 3.96 10.67 7.03
C THR A 10 2.73 9.97 6.42
N GLN A 11 2.05 10.63 5.49
CA GLN A 11 0.88 10.12 4.77
C GLN A 11 1.11 10.15 3.27
N ILE A 12 0.63 9.12 2.59
CA ILE A 12 0.72 8.98 1.13
C ILE A 12 -0.64 9.33 0.54
N GLY A 13 -0.66 10.37 -0.30
CA GLY A 13 -1.84 10.83 -1.02
C GLY A 13 -1.70 10.70 -2.54
N GLN A 14 -2.70 11.19 -3.25
CA GLN A 14 -2.70 11.23 -4.71
C GLN A 14 -1.49 12.03 -5.23
N TYR A 15 -0.92 11.58 -6.33
CA TYR A 15 0.27 12.13 -7.00
C TYR A 15 1.58 12.05 -6.22
N ASN A 16 1.59 11.40 -5.06
CA ASN A 16 2.86 11.11 -4.38
C ASN A 16 3.62 10.01 -5.13
N VAL A 17 4.94 10.15 -5.15
CA VAL A 17 5.85 9.13 -5.66
C VAL A 17 6.27 8.25 -4.50
N VAL A 18 6.09 6.95 -4.68
CA VAL A 18 6.40 5.91 -3.70
C VAL A 18 7.40 4.92 -4.26
N VAL A 19 8.15 4.29 -3.36
CA VAL A 19 8.99 3.14 -3.67
C VAL A 19 8.30 1.88 -3.14
N ILE A 20 8.22 0.85 -3.97
CA ILE A 20 7.66 -0.46 -3.59
C ILE A 20 8.75 -1.54 -3.59
N ASP A 21 8.58 -2.54 -2.73
CA ASP A 21 9.47 -3.72 -2.57
C ASP A 21 9.33 -4.78 -3.67
N ARG A 22 8.85 -4.38 -4.85
CA ARG A 22 8.72 -5.27 -6.01
C ARG A 22 9.38 -4.62 -7.22
N GLY A 23 10.10 -5.43 -8.00
CA GLY A 23 10.83 -4.99 -9.19
C GLY A 23 10.74 -5.99 -10.33
N LYS A 24 11.73 -5.99 -11.23
CA LYS A 24 11.83 -6.89 -12.38
C LYS A 24 11.81 -8.36 -11.99
N GLN A 25 12.42 -8.72 -10.86
CA GLN A 25 12.40 -10.10 -10.34
C GLN A 25 10.99 -10.56 -9.94
N ASN A 26 10.07 -9.62 -9.73
CA ASN A 26 8.66 -9.88 -9.46
C ASN A 26 7.78 -9.71 -10.71
N GLY A 27 8.38 -9.52 -11.88
CA GLY A 27 7.68 -9.34 -13.15
C GLY A 27 7.07 -7.96 -13.37
N LEU A 28 7.47 -6.94 -12.59
CA LEU A 28 6.96 -5.59 -12.80
C LEU A 28 7.61 -4.87 -13.99
N GLU A 29 6.80 -4.21 -14.78
CA GLU A 29 7.17 -3.41 -15.94
C GLU A 29 6.73 -1.96 -15.78
N VAL A 30 7.32 -1.07 -16.60
CA VAL A 30 6.88 0.32 -16.67
C VAL A 30 5.51 0.37 -17.32
N GLY A 31 4.57 1.04 -16.67
CA GLY A 31 3.17 1.13 -17.09
C GLY A 31 2.24 0.23 -16.28
N ASP A 32 2.76 -0.73 -15.52
CA ASP A 32 1.95 -1.60 -14.66
C ASP A 32 1.14 -0.79 -13.65
N VAL A 33 -0.13 -1.17 -13.49
CA VAL A 33 -1.04 -0.59 -12.50
C VAL A 33 -1.28 -1.60 -11.38
N LEU A 34 -1.12 -1.16 -10.13
CA LEU A 34 -1.31 -1.98 -8.94
C LEU A 34 -2.33 -1.33 -8.00
N HIS A 35 -3.12 -2.16 -7.32
CA HIS A 35 -3.94 -1.75 -6.18
C HIS A 35 -3.07 -1.53 -4.95
N ILE A 36 -3.42 -0.50 -4.17
CA ILE A 36 -2.90 -0.29 -2.82
C ILE A 36 -4.00 -0.68 -1.83
N LYS A 37 -3.67 -1.58 -0.92
CA LYS A 37 -4.55 -1.98 0.18
C LYS A 37 -3.99 -1.48 1.51
N ARG A 38 -4.80 -0.69 2.22
CA ARG A 38 -4.48 -0.26 3.58
C ARG A 38 -4.66 -1.46 4.50
N ARG A 39 -3.64 -1.74 5.31
CA ARG A 39 -3.71 -2.81 6.30
C ARG A 39 -4.77 -2.46 7.36
N GLY A 40 -5.68 -3.39 7.60
CA GLY A 40 -6.67 -3.23 8.67
C GLY A 40 -5.99 -3.18 10.05
N GLU A 41 -6.47 -2.26 10.90
CA GLU A 41 -5.99 -2.08 12.26
C GLU A 41 -6.47 -3.22 13.17
N THR A 42 -5.70 -3.53 14.20
CA THR A 42 -6.13 -4.42 15.28
C THR A 42 -6.73 -3.57 16.37
N ILE A 43 -8.02 -3.75 16.62
CA ILE A 43 -8.79 -2.98 17.60
C ILE A 43 -9.25 -3.89 18.73
N LEU A 44 -9.57 -3.30 19.89
CA LEU A 44 -10.23 -4.03 20.97
C LEU A 44 -11.63 -4.47 20.50
N ASP A 45 -11.98 -5.73 20.76
CA ASP A 45 -13.33 -6.21 20.48
C ASP A 45 -14.25 -5.91 21.67
N ASP A 46 -15.04 -4.83 21.53
CA ASP A 46 -16.00 -4.39 22.56
C ASP A 46 -17.23 -5.31 22.67
N ILE A 47 -17.41 -6.26 21.74
CA ILE A 47 -18.54 -7.21 21.71
C ILE A 47 -18.14 -8.56 22.33
N SER A 48 -16.85 -8.90 22.27
CA SER A 48 -16.34 -10.15 22.83
C SER A 48 -16.59 -10.26 24.33
N PRO A 49 -17.07 -11.42 24.83
CA PRO A 49 -17.24 -11.65 26.26
C PRO A 49 -15.91 -11.77 27.01
N GLU A 50 -14.79 -11.93 26.29
CA GLU A 50 -13.44 -12.02 26.86
C GLU A 50 -12.79 -10.63 26.98
N ARG A 51 -12.38 -10.25 28.20
CA ARG A 51 -11.74 -8.96 28.44
C ARG A 51 -10.37 -8.90 27.79
N GLY A 52 -10.17 -7.89 26.93
CA GLY A 52 -8.90 -7.66 26.26
C GLY A 52 -8.77 -8.40 24.93
N ASP A 53 -9.83 -9.04 24.45
CA ASP A 53 -9.86 -9.65 23.13
C ASP A 53 -9.71 -8.59 22.03
N THR A 54 -9.06 -8.96 20.93
CA THR A 54 -8.77 -8.03 19.83
C THR A 54 -9.15 -8.63 18.49
N VAL A 55 -9.72 -7.80 17.63
CA VAL A 55 -10.11 -8.17 16.27
C VAL A 55 -9.28 -7.41 15.25
N LYS A 56 -8.82 -8.12 14.21
CA LYS A 56 -8.15 -7.49 13.07
C LYS A 56 -9.20 -7.12 12.02
N LEU A 57 -9.30 -5.83 11.73
CA LEU A 57 -10.16 -5.34 10.66
C LEU A 57 -9.67 -5.85 9.28
N PRO A 58 -10.56 -6.01 8.29
CA PRO A 58 -10.16 -6.38 6.94
C PRO A 58 -9.25 -5.32 6.32
N ASP A 59 -8.38 -5.75 5.40
CA ASP A 59 -7.62 -4.82 4.57
C ASP A 59 -8.59 -4.13 3.60
N GLU A 60 -8.45 -2.81 3.42
CA GLU A 60 -9.35 -2.00 2.60
C GLU A 60 -8.65 -1.45 1.35
N ASP A 61 -9.39 -1.28 0.25
CA ASP A 61 -8.85 -0.62 -0.94
C ASP A 61 -8.60 0.87 -0.66
N ALA A 62 -7.36 1.30 -0.88
CA ALA A 62 -6.89 2.63 -0.53
C ALA A 62 -6.47 3.47 -1.75
N GLY A 63 -6.19 2.82 -2.89
CA GLY A 63 -5.83 3.54 -4.10
C GLY A 63 -5.29 2.68 -5.24
N LEU A 64 -4.83 3.37 -6.28
CA LEU A 64 -4.16 2.80 -7.46
C LEU A 64 -2.81 3.49 -7.64
N LEU A 65 -1.79 2.73 -8.00
CA LEU A 65 -0.48 3.25 -8.38
C LEU A 65 -0.08 2.77 -9.78
N MET A 66 0.69 3.60 -10.50
CA MET A 66 1.31 3.23 -11.76
C MET A 66 2.83 3.19 -11.59
N VAL A 67 3.46 2.11 -12.06
CA VAL A 67 4.92 1.97 -12.08
C VAL A 67 5.49 2.79 -13.25
N PHE A 68 6.44 3.68 -12.98
CA PHE A 68 7.11 4.46 -14.04
C PHE A 68 8.61 4.18 -14.14
N ARG A 69 9.20 3.48 -13.16
CA ARG A 69 10.60 3.05 -13.22
C ARG A 69 10.82 1.78 -12.39
N THR A 70 11.41 0.76 -13.00
CA THR A 70 11.61 -0.56 -12.37
C THR A 70 13.09 -0.90 -12.25
N PHE A 71 13.50 -1.40 -11.09
CA PHE A 71 14.81 -1.98 -10.80
C PHE A 71 14.67 -3.47 -10.47
N ASP A 72 15.75 -4.17 -10.16
CA ASP A 72 15.70 -5.63 -9.95
C ASP A 72 14.76 -6.04 -8.81
N ARG A 73 14.80 -5.32 -7.69
CA ARG A 73 14.06 -5.65 -6.46
C ARG A 73 13.04 -4.60 -6.00
N VAL A 74 13.08 -3.41 -6.61
CA VAL A 74 12.23 -2.28 -6.23
C VAL A 74 11.74 -1.55 -7.47
N SER A 75 10.66 -0.79 -7.31
CA SER A 75 10.11 0.06 -8.35
C SER A 75 9.67 1.38 -7.77
N PHE A 76 9.72 2.43 -8.59
CA PHE A 76 9.07 3.70 -8.32
C PHE A 76 7.70 3.68 -8.97
N GLY A 77 6.70 4.10 -8.20
CA GLY A 77 5.35 4.29 -8.67
C GLY A 77 4.80 5.65 -8.28
N ILE A 78 3.83 6.13 -9.06
CA ILE A 78 3.05 7.31 -8.74
C ILE A 78 1.64 6.88 -8.35
N VAL A 79 1.13 7.40 -7.23
CA VAL A 79 -0.24 7.16 -6.79
C VAL A 79 -1.20 7.94 -7.70
N MET A 80 -1.99 7.24 -8.49
CA MET A 80 -2.90 7.84 -9.47
C MET A 80 -4.24 8.22 -8.85
N HIS A 81 -4.71 7.41 -7.90
CA HIS A 81 -5.97 7.60 -7.19
C HIS A 81 -5.80 7.17 -5.73
N ALA A 82 -6.38 7.93 -4.81
CA ALA A 82 -6.37 7.63 -3.39
C ALA A 82 -7.78 7.84 -2.82
N THR A 83 -8.36 6.78 -2.27
CA THR A 83 -9.66 6.82 -1.56
C THR A 83 -9.47 7.06 -0.07
N ARG A 84 -8.29 6.71 0.47
CA ARG A 84 -7.92 6.86 1.88
C ARG A 84 -6.45 7.26 1.99
N ALA A 85 -6.09 7.86 3.12
CA ALA A 85 -4.67 8.06 3.44
C ALA A 85 -3.98 6.70 3.60
N MET A 86 -2.85 6.55 2.90
CA MET A 86 -2.02 5.35 2.90
C MET A 86 -0.74 5.58 3.69
N HIS A 87 -0.11 4.51 4.12
CA HIS A 87 1.11 4.53 4.91
C HIS A 87 2.19 3.64 4.31
N VAL A 88 3.43 3.88 4.73
CA VAL A 88 4.50 2.92 4.51
C VAL A 88 4.09 1.57 5.13
N LEU A 89 4.48 0.48 4.48
CA LEU A 89 4.09 -0.92 4.75
C LEU A 89 2.70 -1.33 4.24
N ASP A 90 1.90 -0.42 3.67
CA ASP A 90 0.67 -0.82 2.99
C ASP A 90 0.96 -1.73 1.80
N LYS A 91 0.03 -2.65 1.54
CA LYS A 91 0.23 -3.73 0.57
C LYS A 91 -0.03 -3.22 -0.84
N VAL A 92 0.74 -3.77 -1.79
CA VAL A 92 0.52 -3.57 -3.22
C VAL A 92 0.29 -4.91 -3.89
N SER A 93 -0.68 -4.97 -4.79
CA SER A 93 -1.03 -6.18 -5.55
C SER A 93 -1.44 -5.81 -6.97
N SER A 94 -1.13 -6.67 -7.95
CA SER A 94 -1.59 -6.46 -9.33
C SER A 94 -3.10 -6.37 -9.40
N VAL A 95 -3.59 -5.55 -10.34
CA VAL A 95 -4.98 -5.56 -10.78
C VAL A 95 -5.19 -6.90 -11.46
N GLN A 96 -5.87 -7.84 -10.79
CA GLN A 96 -6.22 -9.15 -11.36
C GLN A 96 -7.74 -9.27 -11.38
#